data_AF-A0A7Y4L0C2-F1
#
_entry.id   AF-A0A7Y4L0C2-F1
#
_cell.length_a   1.000
_cell.length_b   1.000
_cell.length_c   1.000
_cell.angle_alpha   90.00
_cell.angle_beta   90.00
_cell.angle_gamma   90.00
#
_symmetry.space_group_name_H-M   'P 1'
#
loop_
_entity.id
_entity.type
_entity.pdbx_description
1 polymer ?
#
loop_
_entity_poly.entity_id
_entity_poly.type
_entity_poly.pdbx_seq_one_letter_code
_entity_poly.pdbx_strand_id
1 'polypeptide(L)'
;MSRTSRRAVLGGAVATAAGIAASGTARATPAGRFAGQVVLITGGTSGIGEATARAFAAAGAKVVFGGRRSAVGREVERSVRAARGEATYLESDVREAASVQRFVDGAVRRYGRIDVAFNNAGIAVGALPELDVDQWDETVRTNTRGQFLAVKYELPHLLAQGSGHIINVTTAALPAPAYTAPGVRINTLLVGPDTSAAAASRTVLGLAAPELAHLNGTTLPA
;
A
#
# COMPACT_ATOMS: atom_id res chain seq x y z
N MET A 1 -41.62 -34.57 42.82
CA MET A 1 -41.44 -33.46 41.85
C MET A 1 -39.98 -33.51 41.37
N SER A 2 -39.58 -34.38 40.44
CA SER A 2 -39.69 -34.28 38.97
C SER A 2 -39.21 -32.95 38.37
N ARG A 3 -38.08 -33.05 37.65
CA ARG A 3 -37.66 -32.29 36.45
C ARG A 3 -37.18 -30.85 36.70
N THR A 4 -36.19 -30.28 36.00
CA THR A 4 -35.27 -30.69 34.93
C THR A 4 -34.38 -29.47 34.65
N SER A 5 -33.08 -29.71 34.45
CA SER A 5 -32.13 -29.08 33.50
C SER A 5 -32.21 -27.58 33.16
N ARG A 6 -31.04 -26.93 33.22
CA ARG A 6 -30.34 -26.23 32.11
C ARG A 6 -29.10 -25.52 32.69
N ARG A 7 -27.94 -25.40 32.06
CA ARG A 7 -27.25 -26.07 30.95
C ARG A 7 -25.81 -25.52 31.04
N ALA A 8 -24.80 -26.37 30.92
CA ALA A 8 -23.40 -25.95 30.83
C ALA A 8 -23.10 -25.19 29.54
N VAL A 9 -22.13 -24.28 29.57
CA VAL A 9 -21.22 -23.96 28.46
C VAL A 9 -19.85 -23.68 29.11
N LEU A 10 -18.99 -24.70 29.21
CA LEU A 10 -17.83 -24.91 28.32
C LEU A 10 -16.83 -23.74 28.37
N GLY A 11 -15.95 -23.80 29.36
CA GLY A 11 -14.57 -23.37 29.18
C GLY A 11 -13.88 -24.32 28.21
N GLY A 12 -13.10 -23.77 27.30
CA GLY A 12 -12.42 -24.56 26.28
C GLY A 12 -11.36 -23.77 25.52
N ALA A 13 -10.11 -24.10 25.83
CA ALA A 13 -8.91 -24.00 25.01
C ALA A 13 -8.39 -22.61 24.59
N VAL A 14 -7.37 -22.17 25.34
CA VAL A 14 -6.26 -21.35 24.84
C VAL A 14 -5.54 -22.16 23.76
N ALA A 15 -5.60 -21.71 22.51
CA ALA A 15 -4.81 -22.28 21.43
C ALA A 15 -3.43 -21.58 21.38
N THR A 16 -2.42 -22.25 21.93
CA THR A 16 -1.00 -21.95 21.70
C THR A 16 -0.62 -22.37 20.28
N ALA A 17 -0.43 -21.40 19.38
CA ALA A 17 0.14 -21.67 18.06
C ALA A 17 1.67 -21.79 18.19
N ALA A 18 2.14 -23.01 18.42
CA ALA A 18 3.52 -23.41 18.24
C ALA A 18 3.82 -23.57 16.74
N GLY A 19 4.90 -22.92 16.29
CA GLY A 19 5.84 -23.40 15.28
C GLY A 19 5.30 -23.86 13.92
N ILE A 20 5.45 -22.99 12.92
CA ILE A 20 5.83 -23.43 11.57
C ILE A 20 7.04 -22.61 11.14
N ALA A 21 8.22 -23.16 11.36
CA ALA A 21 9.43 -22.72 10.68
C ALA A 21 9.31 -23.13 9.21
N ALA A 22 8.97 -22.18 8.34
CA ALA A 22 9.14 -22.35 6.91
C ALA A 22 10.58 -21.98 6.55
N SER A 23 11.49 -22.94 6.70
CA SER A 23 12.81 -22.91 6.07
C SER A 23 12.64 -23.11 4.57
N GLY A 24 12.35 -22.03 3.85
CA GLY A 24 12.53 -21.93 2.41
C GLY A 24 13.66 -20.94 2.15
N THR A 25 14.85 -21.42 1.83
CA THR A 25 15.89 -20.56 1.26
C THR A 25 15.43 -20.13 -0.13
N ALA A 26 14.70 -19.02 -0.18
CA ALA A 26 14.38 -18.34 -1.42
C ALA A 26 15.69 -18.05 -2.15
N ARG A 27 15.92 -18.79 -3.23
CA ARG A 27 17.08 -18.65 -4.11
C ARG A 27 17.06 -17.22 -4.65
N ALA A 28 17.97 -16.38 -4.14
CA ALA A 28 18.09 -14.99 -4.55
C ALA A 28 18.29 -14.94 -6.07
N THR A 29 17.30 -14.39 -6.78
CA THR A 29 17.42 -14.09 -8.20
C THR A 29 18.43 -12.95 -8.33
N PRO A 30 19.42 -13.03 -9.25
CA PRO A 30 20.51 -12.04 -9.34
C PRO A 30 20.09 -10.58 -9.59
N ALA A 31 18.80 -10.30 -9.82
CA ALA A 31 18.25 -8.99 -10.15
C ALA A 31 17.37 -8.35 -9.06
N GLY A 32 17.23 -8.97 -7.88
CA GLY A 32 16.32 -8.51 -6.82
C GLY A 32 14.87 -9.00 -7.01
N ARG A 33 14.11 -9.14 -5.91
CA ARG A 33 12.77 -9.77 -5.91
C ARG A 33 11.76 -9.07 -6.82
N PHE A 34 11.92 -7.77 -7.04
CA PHE A 34 10.99 -6.93 -7.82
C PHE A 34 11.62 -6.47 -9.15
N ALA A 35 12.65 -7.16 -9.62
CA ALA A 35 13.34 -6.85 -10.86
C ALA A 35 12.38 -6.61 -12.03
N GLY A 36 12.47 -5.43 -12.64
CA GLY A 36 11.68 -5.08 -13.82
C GLY A 36 10.22 -4.73 -13.56
N GLN A 37 9.73 -4.86 -12.32
CA GLN A 37 8.39 -4.40 -11.96
C GLN A 37 8.33 -2.88 -11.77
N VAL A 38 7.18 -2.30 -12.12
CA VAL A 38 6.91 -0.87 -11.96
C VAL A 38 6.03 -0.65 -10.74
N VAL A 39 6.55 0.10 -9.77
CA VAL A 39 5.87 0.39 -8.50
C VAL A 39 5.48 1.86 -8.47
N LEU A 40 4.18 2.14 -8.36
CA LEU A 40 3.63 3.47 -8.22
C LEU A 40 3.32 3.74 -6.74
N ILE A 41 3.77 4.86 -6.18
CA ILE A 41 3.58 5.19 -4.76
C ILE A 41 3.04 6.61 -4.60
N THR A 42 1.85 6.76 -3.99
CA THR A 42 1.38 8.08 -3.54
C THR A 42 1.96 8.39 -2.16
N GLY A 43 2.38 9.64 -1.93
CA GLY A 43 2.95 10.05 -0.65
C GLY A 43 4.36 9.51 -0.38
N GLY A 44 5.16 9.26 -1.42
CA GLY A 44 6.51 8.69 -1.31
C GLY A 44 7.62 9.65 -0.85
N THR A 45 7.26 10.81 -0.27
CA THR A 45 8.22 11.88 0.09
C THR A 45 8.63 11.91 1.56
N SER A 46 8.05 11.03 2.39
CA SER A 46 8.45 10.86 3.80
C SER A 46 7.86 9.58 4.39
N GLY A 47 8.30 9.23 5.60
CA GLY A 47 7.66 8.20 6.44
C GLY A 47 7.58 6.83 5.76
N ILE A 48 6.42 6.17 5.89
CA ILE A 48 6.16 4.84 5.31
C ILE A 48 6.34 4.86 3.78
N GLY A 49 5.83 5.89 3.11
CA GLY A 49 5.90 6.00 1.64
C GLY A 49 7.33 6.07 1.12
N GLU A 50 8.18 6.91 1.73
CA GLU A 50 9.60 7.00 1.36
C GLU A 50 10.35 5.70 1.68
N ALA A 51 10.15 5.14 2.88
CA ALA A 51 10.80 3.89 3.27
C ALA A 51 10.43 2.75 2.30
N THR A 52 9.16 2.70 1.89
CA THR A 52 8.65 1.73 0.92
C THR A 52 9.25 1.96 -0.47
N ALA A 53 9.35 3.22 -0.93
CA ALA A 53 10.01 3.55 -2.19
C ALA A 53 11.47 3.07 -2.23
N ARG A 54 12.22 3.32 -1.14
CA ARG A 54 13.60 2.85 -0.99
C ARG A 54 13.69 1.32 -0.97
N ALA A 55 12.79 0.65 -0.26
CA ALA A 55 12.77 -0.81 -0.15
C ALA A 55 12.49 -1.47 -1.51
N PHE A 56 11.52 -0.97 -2.28
CA PHE A 56 11.24 -1.48 -3.63
C PHE A 56 12.40 -1.24 -4.60
N ALA A 57 12.99 -0.04 -4.58
CA ALA A 57 14.13 0.27 -5.43
C ALA A 57 15.35 -0.61 -5.08
N ALA A 58 15.62 -0.84 -3.79
CA ALA A 58 16.67 -1.76 -3.34
C ALA A 58 16.40 -3.22 -3.74
N ALA A 59 15.13 -3.58 -3.93
CA ALA A 59 14.72 -4.89 -4.41
C ALA A 59 14.62 -5.01 -5.95
N GLY A 60 15.09 -4.00 -6.69
CA GLY A 60 15.21 -4.03 -8.16
C GLY A 60 14.01 -3.46 -8.93
N ALA A 61 13.03 -2.87 -8.24
CA ALA A 61 11.87 -2.26 -8.88
C ALA A 61 12.20 -0.91 -9.54
N LYS A 62 11.40 -0.54 -10.55
CA LYS A 62 11.33 0.81 -11.11
C LYS A 62 10.27 1.59 -10.35
N VAL A 63 10.69 2.50 -9.47
CA VAL A 63 9.76 3.20 -8.58
C VAL A 63 9.34 4.53 -9.17
N VAL A 64 8.04 4.78 -9.29
CA VAL A 64 7.48 6.11 -9.52
C VAL A 64 6.77 6.53 -8.24
N PHE A 65 7.12 7.69 -7.70
CA PHE A 65 6.49 8.17 -6.48
C PHE A 65 6.12 9.64 -6.57
N GLY A 66 5.06 9.99 -5.83
CA GLY A 66 4.48 11.33 -5.88
C GLY A 66 4.25 11.94 -4.51
N GLY A 67 4.03 13.25 -4.52
CA GLY A 67 3.76 14.08 -3.37
C GLY A 67 3.91 15.56 -3.71
N ARG A 68 3.42 16.44 -2.83
CA ARG A 68 3.32 17.89 -3.08
C ARG A 68 4.65 18.66 -2.95
N ARG A 69 5.61 18.13 -2.18
CA ARG A 69 6.84 18.85 -1.82
C ARG A 69 7.96 18.53 -2.81
N SER A 70 8.06 19.30 -3.88
CA SER A 70 8.94 18.99 -5.02
C SER A 70 10.42 18.94 -4.66
N ALA A 71 10.89 19.82 -3.77
CA ALA A 71 12.28 19.79 -3.30
C ALA A 71 12.61 18.49 -2.54
N VAL A 72 11.73 18.08 -1.62
CA VAL A 72 11.88 16.85 -0.83
C VAL A 72 11.79 15.63 -1.74
N GLY A 73 10.82 15.60 -2.65
CA GLY A 73 10.65 14.50 -3.61
C GLY A 73 11.87 14.30 -4.51
N ARG A 74 12.45 15.39 -5.04
CA ARG A 74 13.68 15.31 -5.83
C ARG A 74 14.88 14.85 -5.00
N GLU A 75 14.95 15.19 -3.72
CA GLU A 75 16.01 14.70 -2.84
C GLU A 75 15.92 13.19 -2.62
N VAL A 76 14.73 12.66 -2.35
CA VAL A 76 14.49 11.22 -2.24
C VAL A 76 14.89 10.51 -3.55
N GLU A 77 14.48 11.05 -4.70
CA GLU A 77 14.84 10.50 -6.01
C GLU A 77 16.37 10.44 -6.20
N ARG A 78 17.08 11.53 -5.91
CA ARG A 78 18.55 11.57 -5.99
C ARG A 78 19.19 10.53 -5.08
N SER A 79 18.72 10.45 -3.84
CA SER A 79 19.24 9.52 -2.84
C SER A 79 19.06 8.06 -3.26
N VAL A 80 17.89 7.68 -3.80
CA VAL A 80 17.63 6.33 -4.31
C VAL A 80 18.55 6.01 -5.51
N ARG A 81 18.69 6.95 -6.44
CA ARG A 81 19.57 6.78 -7.62
C ARG A 81 21.05 6.68 -7.23
N ALA A 82 21.49 7.44 -6.23
CA ALA A 82 22.86 7.33 -5.69
C ALA A 82 23.14 5.94 -5.10
N ALA A 83 22.12 5.29 -4.53
CA ALA A 83 22.18 3.89 -4.09
C ALA A 83 22.01 2.87 -5.23
N ARG A 84 22.12 3.29 -6.50
CA ARG A 84 21.94 2.48 -7.72
C ARG A 84 20.53 1.90 -7.90
N GLY A 85 19.53 2.41 -7.18
CA GLY A 85 18.13 2.09 -7.42
C GLY A 85 17.53 2.91 -8.56
N GLU A 86 16.38 2.49 -9.08
CA GLU A 86 15.63 3.24 -10.08
C GLU A 86 14.41 3.92 -9.45
N ALA A 87 14.39 5.26 -9.50
CA ALA A 87 13.27 6.04 -9.02
C ALA A 87 13.00 7.27 -9.90
N THR A 88 11.73 7.59 -10.10
CA THR A 88 11.23 8.80 -10.75
C THR A 88 10.28 9.54 -9.83
N TYR A 89 10.59 10.79 -9.49
CA TYR A 89 9.66 11.65 -8.76
C TYR A 89 8.75 12.41 -9.73
N LEU A 90 7.45 12.41 -9.46
CA LEU A 90 6.46 13.22 -10.16
C LEU A 90 5.66 14.01 -9.12
N GLU A 91 5.62 15.34 -9.26
CA GLU A 91 4.81 16.18 -8.39
C GLU A 91 3.33 15.82 -8.54
N SER A 92 2.68 15.57 -7.40
CA SER A 92 1.27 15.19 -7.39
C SER A 92 0.59 15.62 -6.11
N ASP A 93 -0.67 16.03 -6.26
CA ASP A 93 -1.60 16.26 -5.17
C ASP A 93 -2.78 15.28 -5.29
N VAL A 94 -2.90 14.37 -4.33
CA VAL A 94 -3.98 13.37 -4.35
C VAL A 94 -5.36 13.97 -4.17
N ARG A 95 -5.45 15.21 -3.68
CA ARG A 95 -6.71 15.95 -3.56
C ARG A 95 -7.25 16.40 -4.91
N GLU A 96 -6.42 16.43 -5.96
CA GLU A 96 -6.79 16.96 -7.27
C GLU A 96 -6.88 15.86 -8.32
N ALA A 97 -8.08 15.59 -8.84
CA ALA A 97 -8.32 14.50 -9.79
C ALA A 97 -7.42 14.55 -11.02
N ALA A 98 -7.28 15.74 -11.63
CA ALA A 98 -6.41 15.93 -12.78
C ALA A 98 -4.92 15.73 -12.43
N SER A 99 -4.51 16.02 -11.18
CA SER A 99 -3.14 15.77 -10.73
C SER A 99 -2.87 14.27 -10.57
N VAL A 100 -3.82 13.52 -9.99
CA VAL A 100 -3.68 12.07 -9.84
C VAL A 100 -3.65 11.39 -11.21
N GLN A 101 -4.52 11.79 -12.12
CA GLN A 101 -4.52 11.24 -13.48
C GLN A 101 -3.17 11.47 -14.18
N ARG A 102 -2.64 12.70 -14.16
CA ARG A 102 -1.32 13.00 -14.75
C ARG A 102 -0.18 12.20 -14.09
N PHE A 103 -0.29 11.93 -12.79
CA PHE A 103 0.68 11.14 -12.05
C PHE A 103 0.69 9.67 -12.52
N VAL A 104 -0.48 9.05 -12.58
CA VAL A 104 -0.66 7.67 -13.07
C VAL A 104 -0.25 7.56 -14.54
N ASP A 105 -0.76 8.45 -15.40
CA ASP A 105 -0.40 8.51 -16.82
C ASP A 105 1.09 8.74 -17.02
N GLY A 106 1.73 9.49 -16.12
CA GLY A 106 3.17 9.74 -16.11
C GLY A 106 3.98 8.46 -15.88
N ALA A 107 3.55 7.62 -14.94
CA ALA A 107 4.16 6.33 -14.68
C ALA A 107 4.01 5.38 -15.88
N VAL A 108 2.80 5.25 -16.41
CA VAL A 108 2.50 4.40 -17.58
C VAL A 108 3.24 4.89 -18.81
N ARG A 109 3.26 6.20 -19.09
CA ARG A 109 4.02 6.76 -20.22
C ARG A 109 5.51 6.46 -20.11
N ARG A 110 6.07 6.46 -18.91
CA ARG A 110 7.50 6.25 -18.70
C ARG A 110 7.92 4.79 -18.76
N TYR A 111 7.10 3.88 -18.22
CA TYR A 111 7.48 2.49 -18.03
C TYR A 111 6.57 1.47 -18.74
N GLY A 112 5.51 1.95 -19.39
CA GLY A 112 4.56 1.16 -20.18
C GLY A 112 3.50 0.40 -19.37
N ARG A 113 3.65 0.33 -18.04
CA ARG A 113 2.80 -0.50 -17.17
C ARG A 113 2.85 -0.03 -15.71
N ILE A 114 1.93 -0.53 -14.90
CA ILE A 114 2.00 -0.52 -13.43
C ILE A 114 1.84 -1.96 -12.95
N ASP A 115 2.71 -2.42 -12.05
CA ASP A 115 2.63 -3.77 -11.46
C ASP A 115 2.12 -3.74 -10.02
N VAL A 116 2.51 -2.69 -9.29
CA VAL A 116 2.13 -2.44 -7.91
C VAL A 116 1.78 -0.97 -7.76
N ALA A 117 0.59 -0.66 -7.25
CA ALA A 117 0.18 0.66 -6.81
C ALA A 117 0.05 0.65 -5.29
N PHE A 118 0.79 1.54 -4.63
CA PHE A 118 0.77 1.72 -3.18
C PHE A 118 0.16 3.08 -2.83
N ASN A 119 -1.10 3.05 -2.45
CA ASN A 119 -1.90 4.21 -2.11
C ASN A 119 -1.72 4.57 -0.64
N ASN A 120 -0.63 5.29 -0.36
CA ASN A 120 -0.16 5.61 0.99
C ASN A 120 -0.36 7.08 1.37
N ALA A 121 -0.59 7.98 0.42
CA ALA A 121 -0.75 9.40 0.74
C ALA A 121 -1.84 9.61 1.81
N GLY A 122 -1.46 10.28 2.89
CA GLY A 122 -2.36 10.58 3.99
C GLY A 122 -1.77 11.62 4.94
N ILE A 123 -2.64 12.26 5.69
CA ILE A 123 -2.31 13.15 6.80
C ILE A 123 -2.92 12.62 8.08
N ALA A 124 -2.22 12.86 9.19
CA ALA A 124 -2.80 12.72 10.52
C ALA A 124 -3.26 14.11 10.98
N VAL A 125 -4.41 14.16 11.63
CA VAL A 125 -4.91 15.37 12.29
C VAL A 125 -4.98 15.13 13.79
N GLY A 126 -5.06 16.23 14.55
CA GLY A 126 -4.97 16.25 16.02
C GLY A 126 -6.06 15.44 16.73
N ALA A 127 -6.04 15.49 18.06
CA ALA A 127 -7.05 14.79 18.87
C ALA A 127 -8.46 15.30 18.54
N LEU A 128 -9.46 14.42 18.56
CA LEU A 128 -10.85 14.75 18.19
C LEU A 128 -11.41 16.05 18.83
N PRO A 129 -11.12 16.38 20.10
CA PRO A 129 -11.63 17.63 20.69
C PRO A 129 -11.03 18.92 20.10
N GLU A 130 -9.86 18.82 19.47
CA GLU A 130 -9.13 19.94 18.87
C GLU A 130 -9.34 20.01 17.35
N LEU A 131 -10.03 19.01 16.78
CA LEU A 131 -10.20 18.88 15.36
C LEU A 131 -11.35 19.75 14.87
N ASP A 132 -11.03 20.79 14.10
CA ASP A 132 -12.04 21.58 13.42
C ASP A 132 -12.55 20.89 12.13
N VAL A 133 -13.66 21.39 11.60
CA VAL A 133 -14.32 20.83 10.41
C VAL A 133 -13.44 20.95 9.17
N ASP A 134 -12.66 22.02 9.02
CA ASP A 134 -11.81 22.24 7.84
C ASP A 134 -10.63 21.26 7.82
N GLN A 135 -10.05 20.98 8.99
CA GLN A 135 -9.00 19.96 9.18
C GLN A 135 -9.55 18.56 8.94
N TRP A 136 -10.78 18.27 9.38
CA TRP A 136 -11.45 17.02 9.06
C TRP A 136 -11.71 16.87 7.56
N ASP A 137 -12.24 17.90 6.91
CA ASP A 137 -12.49 17.93 5.48
C ASP A 137 -11.19 17.70 4.68
N GLU A 138 -10.09 18.32 5.09
CA GLU A 138 -8.78 18.12 4.48
C GLU A 138 -8.29 16.67 4.65
N THR A 139 -8.57 16.05 5.81
CA THR A 139 -8.29 14.63 6.06
C THR A 139 -9.09 13.74 5.12
N VAL A 140 -10.40 13.98 4.98
CA VAL A 140 -11.27 13.22 4.07
C VAL A 140 -10.85 13.42 2.62
N ARG A 141 -10.52 14.65 2.21
CA ARG A 141 -10.04 14.98 0.86
C ARG A 141 -8.74 14.25 0.53
N THR A 142 -7.83 14.15 1.49
CA THR A 142 -6.53 13.51 1.29
C THR A 142 -6.62 11.99 1.40
N ASN A 143 -7.08 11.49 2.55
CA ASN A 143 -6.95 10.08 2.93
C ASN A 143 -8.01 9.20 2.25
N THR A 144 -9.23 9.73 2.06
CA THR A 144 -10.35 8.95 1.50
C THR A 144 -10.54 9.26 0.02
N ARG A 145 -10.82 10.53 -0.31
CA ARG A 145 -11.06 10.92 -1.71
C ARG A 145 -9.80 10.75 -2.55
N GLY A 146 -8.63 11.08 -2.01
CA GLY A 146 -7.36 10.91 -2.72
C GLY A 146 -7.05 9.44 -3.05
N GLN A 147 -7.31 8.53 -2.10
CA GLN A 147 -7.18 7.09 -2.34
C GLN A 147 -8.16 6.60 -3.42
N PHE A 148 -9.43 7.03 -3.34
CA PHE A 148 -10.42 6.71 -4.39
C PHE A 148 -9.96 7.18 -5.77
N LEU A 149 -9.44 8.41 -5.87
CA LEU A 149 -8.94 8.94 -7.14
C LEU A 149 -7.76 8.12 -7.67
N ALA A 150 -6.83 7.70 -6.80
CA ALA A 150 -5.72 6.85 -7.20
C ALA A 150 -6.23 5.53 -7.81
N VAL A 151 -7.09 4.80 -7.10
CA VAL A 151 -7.69 3.56 -7.60
C VAL A 151 -8.45 3.79 -8.92
N LYS A 152 -9.24 4.87 -9.01
CA LYS A 152 -10.01 5.22 -10.21
C LYS A 152 -9.15 5.34 -11.47
N TYR A 153 -7.95 5.90 -11.35
CA TYR A 153 -7.05 6.12 -12.49
C TYR A 153 -6.07 4.96 -12.70
N GLU A 154 -5.68 4.23 -11.65
CA GLU A 154 -4.81 3.05 -11.74
C GLU A 154 -5.52 1.86 -12.37
N LEU A 155 -6.77 1.62 -11.95
CA LEU A 155 -7.49 0.39 -12.25
C LEU A 155 -7.69 0.12 -13.75
N PRO A 156 -8.02 1.11 -14.62
CA PRO A 156 -8.13 0.88 -16.05
C PRO A 156 -6.86 0.30 -16.68
N HIS A 157 -5.67 0.73 -16.24
CA HIS A 157 -4.40 0.21 -16.73
C HIS A 157 -4.18 -1.23 -16.27
N LEU A 158 -4.41 -1.51 -14.99
CA LEU A 158 -4.25 -2.86 -14.43
C LEU A 158 -5.23 -3.88 -15.04
N LEU A 159 -6.46 -3.45 -15.31
CA LEU A 159 -7.47 -4.26 -16.01
C LEU A 159 -7.07 -4.56 -17.44
N ALA A 160 -6.63 -3.54 -18.20
CA ALA A 160 -6.16 -3.72 -19.56
C ALA A 160 -4.92 -4.65 -19.62
N GLN A 161 -4.06 -4.60 -18.60
CA GLN A 161 -2.92 -5.49 -18.44
C GLN A 161 -3.32 -6.92 -18.02
N GLY A 162 -4.50 -7.10 -17.42
CA GLY A 162 -4.97 -8.36 -16.84
C GLY A 162 -4.22 -8.79 -15.58
N SER A 163 -3.41 -7.91 -14.98
CA SER A 163 -2.60 -8.21 -13.80
C SER A 163 -2.25 -6.92 -13.05
N GLY A 164 -2.19 -6.98 -11.72
CA GLY A 164 -1.70 -5.88 -10.90
C GLY A 164 -1.98 -6.09 -9.42
N HIS A 165 -1.30 -5.30 -8.59
CA HIS A 165 -1.56 -5.19 -7.16
C HIS A 165 -1.87 -3.74 -6.81
N ILE A 166 -2.97 -3.50 -6.10
CA ILE A 166 -3.25 -2.24 -5.42
C ILE A 166 -3.20 -2.50 -3.93
N ILE A 167 -2.42 -1.70 -3.20
CA ILE A 167 -2.33 -1.76 -1.75
C ILE A 167 -2.75 -0.39 -1.22
N ASN A 168 -3.92 -0.36 -0.57
CA ASN A 168 -4.51 0.82 0.02
C ASN A 168 -4.12 0.91 1.50
N VAL A 169 -3.46 2.00 1.90
CA VAL A 169 -3.20 2.25 3.33
C VAL A 169 -4.43 2.89 3.94
N THR A 170 -4.82 2.41 5.12
CA THR A 170 -5.81 3.10 5.94
C THR A 170 -5.56 2.93 7.42
N THR A 171 -6.25 3.72 8.24
CA THR A 171 -6.31 3.58 9.70
C THR A 171 -7.71 3.11 10.08
N ALA A 172 -7.86 2.55 11.28
CA ALA A 172 -9.17 2.10 11.78
C ALA A 172 -10.23 3.23 11.82
N ALA A 173 -9.81 4.49 11.85
CA ALA A 173 -10.70 5.65 11.89
C ALA A 173 -11.35 5.98 10.54
N LEU A 174 -10.81 5.50 9.41
CA LEU A 174 -11.29 5.84 8.07
C LEU A 174 -11.36 4.56 7.20
N PRO A 175 -12.37 3.69 7.39
CA PRO A 175 -12.41 2.42 6.66
C PRO A 175 -12.32 2.65 5.14
N ALA A 176 -11.34 1.99 4.51
CA ALA A 176 -11.20 2.04 3.07
C ALA A 176 -12.36 1.24 2.43
N PRO A 177 -12.90 1.70 1.28
CA PRO A 177 -13.91 0.94 0.57
C PRO A 177 -13.33 -0.40 0.09
N ALA A 178 -14.12 -1.47 0.20
CA ALA A 178 -13.75 -2.77 -0.37
C ALA A 178 -13.93 -2.73 -1.89
N TYR A 179 -12.83 -2.63 -2.63
CA TYR A 179 -12.82 -2.72 -4.09
C TYR A 179 -12.46 -4.12 -4.54
N THR A 180 -13.10 -4.60 -5.61
CA THR A 180 -12.74 -5.84 -6.29
C THR A 180 -12.73 -5.60 -7.79
N ALA A 181 -11.81 -6.25 -8.49
CA ALA A 181 -11.72 -6.18 -9.93
C ALA A 181 -11.09 -7.47 -10.48
N PRO A 182 -11.62 -8.07 -11.57
CA PRO A 182 -11.06 -9.30 -12.13
C PRO A 182 -9.59 -9.12 -12.54
N GLY A 183 -8.72 -10.07 -12.19
CA GLY A 183 -7.30 -10.06 -12.56
C GLY A 183 -6.42 -9.05 -11.80
N VAL A 184 -7.02 -8.21 -10.94
CA VAL A 184 -6.28 -7.23 -10.11
C VAL A 184 -6.47 -7.58 -8.65
N ARG A 185 -5.36 -7.76 -7.92
CA ARG A 185 -5.43 -7.92 -6.46
C ARG A 185 -5.51 -6.55 -5.81
N ILE A 186 -6.48 -6.39 -4.91
CA ILE A 186 -6.65 -5.16 -4.14
C ILE A 186 -6.63 -5.54 -2.67
N ASN A 187 -5.63 -5.03 -1.96
CA ASN A 187 -5.39 -5.27 -0.54
C ASN A 187 -5.52 -3.97 0.24
N THR A 188 -5.92 -4.08 1.50
CA THR A 188 -5.90 -2.97 2.45
C THR A 188 -4.85 -3.25 3.52
N LEU A 189 -3.98 -2.29 3.77
CA LEU A 189 -3.01 -2.29 4.86
C LEU A 189 -3.52 -1.35 5.96
N LEU A 190 -3.85 -1.92 7.12
CA LEU A 190 -4.16 -1.14 8.31
C LEU A 190 -2.86 -0.70 8.99
N VAL A 191 -2.72 0.60 9.22
CA VAL A 191 -1.62 1.18 9.98
C VAL A 191 -2.15 1.83 11.25
N GLY A 192 -1.49 1.52 12.37
CA GLY A 192 -1.72 2.14 13.67
C GLY A 192 -0.64 3.16 14.03
N PRO A 193 -0.83 3.92 15.13
CA PRO A 193 0.10 4.98 15.57
C PRO A 193 1.54 4.48 15.77
N ASP A 194 1.72 3.23 16.21
CA ASP A 194 3.05 2.64 16.48
C ASP A 194 3.64 1.89 15.27
N THR A 195 3.00 1.99 14.11
CA THR A 195 3.46 1.25 12.91
C THR A 195 4.72 1.89 12.36
N SER A 196 5.87 1.26 12.62
CA SER A 196 7.14 1.72 12.07
C SER A 196 7.17 1.63 10.53
N ALA A 197 7.89 2.57 9.91
CA ALA A 197 8.09 2.59 8.46
C ALA A 197 8.71 1.29 7.92
N ALA A 198 9.63 0.68 8.68
CA ALA A 198 10.26 -0.58 8.33
C ALA A 198 9.28 -1.77 8.37
N ALA A 199 8.43 -1.83 9.40
CA ALA A 199 7.42 -2.88 9.50
C ALA A 199 6.40 -2.78 8.36
N ALA A 200 5.86 -1.58 8.12
CA ALA A 200 4.94 -1.34 7.02
C ALA A 200 5.57 -1.71 5.66
N SER A 201 6.79 -1.26 5.40
CA SER A 201 7.49 -1.57 4.14
C SER A 201 7.65 -3.07 3.92
N ARG A 202 8.03 -3.84 4.95
CA ARG A 202 8.13 -5.30 4.84
C ARG A 202 6.79 -5.95 4.50
N THR A 203 5.70 -5.51 5.14
CA THR A 203 4.35 -6.02 4.85
C THR A 203 3.95 -5.69 3.42
N VAL A 204 4.19 -4.46 2.95
CA VAL A 204 3.88 -4.04 1.57
C VAL A 204 4.64 -4.90 0.56
N LEU A 205 5.95 -5.14 0.77
CA LEU A 205 6.73 -6.03 -0.09
C LEU A 205 6.22 -7.48 -0.03
N GLY A 206 5.69 -7.94 1.10
CA GLY A 206 5.04 -9.25 1.21
C GLY A 206 3.75 -9.33 0.40
N LEU A 207 2.89 -8.31 0.49
CA LEU A 207 1.62 -8.24 -0.24
C LEU A 207 1.80 -8.08 -1.75
N ALA A 208 2.85 -7.37 -2.17
CA ALA A 208 3.16 -7.10 -3.57
C ALA A 208 3.95 -8.22 -4.27
N ALA A 209 4.32 -9.26 -3.53
CA ALA A 209 5.25 -10.29 -3.95
C ALA A 209 4.86 -10.94 -5.31
N PRO A 210 5.79 -11.02 -6.28
CA PRO A 210 5.49 -11.57 -7.61
C PRO A 210 5.00 -13.02 -7.59
N GLU A 211 5.45 -13.82 -6.62
CA GLU A 211 4.99 -15.20 -6.46
C GLU A 211 3.49 -15.30 -6.11
N LEU A 212 2.91 -14.23 -5.59
CA LEU A 212 1.47 -14.13 -5.36
C LEU A 212 0.72 -13.71 -6.63
N ALA A 213 1.42 -13.42 -7.75
CA ALA A 213 0.84 -12.88 -8.97
C ALA A 213 -0.27 -13.76 -9.59
N HIS A 214 -0.22 -15.07 -9.36
CA HIS A 214 -1.13 -16.07 -9.92
C HIS A 214 -2.24 -16.51 -8.96
N LEU A 215 -2.22 -16.05 -7.71
CA LEU A 215 -3.24 -16.39 -6.72
C LEU A 215 -4.36 -15.35 -6.81
N ASN A 216 -5.52 -15.76 -7.32
CA ASN A 216 -6.73 -14.96 -7.31
C ASN A 216 -7.34 -14.99 -5.89
N GLY A 217 -7.49 -13.82 -5.28
CA GLY A 217 -8.37 -13.59 -4.12
C GLY A 217 -8.14 -14.51 -2.91
N THR A 218 -7.20 -14.14 -2.05
CA THR A 218 -7.22 -14.59 -0.65
C THR A 218 -7.24 -13.37 0.25
N THR A 219 -8.40 -13.11 0.82
CA THR A 219 -8.51 -12.41 2.11
C THR A 219 -7.59 -13.12 3.10
N LEU A 220 -6.56 -12.44 3.61
CA LEU A 220 -5.89 -12.88 4.82
C LEU A 220 -6.94 -12.84 5.96
N PRO A 221 -7.06 -13.89 6.79
CA PRO A 221 -7.94 -13.85 7.94
C PRO A 221 -7.51 -12.74 8.91
N ALA A 222 -8.50 -12.14 9.56
CA ALA A 222 -8.38 -11.02 10.48
C ALA A 222 -7.46 -11.29 11.67
#